data_AF-A0A1W7AAA0-F1
#
_entry.id   AF-A0A1W7AAA0-F1
#
_cell.length_a   1.000
_cell.length_b   1.000
_cell.length_c   1.000
_cell.angle_alpha   90.00
_cell.angle_beta   90.00
_cell.angle_gamma   90.00
#
_symmetry.space_group_name_H-M   'P 1'
#
loop_
_entity.id
_entity.type
_entity.pdbx_description
1 polymer ?
#
loop_
_entity_poly.entity_id
_entity_poly.type
_entity_poly.pdbx_seq_one_letter_code
_entity_poly.pdbx_strand_id
1 'polypeptide(L)'
;MNILSVQFETNIIPEIKKFYKSIGFRVREIDDKLIINVQHSEIVFKRNEALMNESFYHFAIDIPPLQYNRIKASIKDKIELLIEEDNDEIYFEHIDARSFYINDPAGNIVEFVARNDLDNKYIEVVNVDFLRISEISLVTNKVNETFNQLKMYGFRERDNEILENGLNFICSGIEKSYILLTKENRRWLFSDKLSKSFPIKIITDEYIINYKDDKLDITCIN
;
A
#
# COMPACT_ATOMS: atom_id res chain seq x y z
N MET A 1 1.64 -14.67 3.45
CA MET A 1 0.95 -13.39 3.57
C MET A 1 0.35 -12.91 2.26
N ASN A 2 -0.98 -12.95 2.22
CA ASN A 2 -1.80 -12.09 1.36
C ASN A 2 -2.38 -10.97 2.20
N ILE A 3 -2.30 -9.72 1.74
CA ILE A 3 -2.95 -8.59 2.42
C ILE A 3 -4.42 -8.56 2.00
N LEU A 4 -5.31 -8.89 2.93
CA LEU A 4 -6.76 -8.93 2.69
C LEU A 4 -7.41 -7.56 2.93
N SER A 5 -6.92 -6.80 3.90
CA SER A 5 -7.41 -5.44 4.14
C SER A 5 -6.35 -4.56 4.80
N VAL A 6 -6.36 -3.28 4.44
CA VAL A 6 -5.66 -2.23 5.18
C VAL A 6 -6.67 -1.19 5.65
N GLN A 7 -6.54 -0.72 6.88
CA GLN A 7 -7.38 0.33 7.44
C GLN A 7 -6.55 1.55 7.81
N PHE A 8 -6.95 2.69 7.26
CA PHE A 8 -6.41 4.02 7.50
C PHE A 8 -7.42 4.86 8.28
N GLU A 9 -6.95 5.94 8.90
CA GLU A 9 -7.81 6.94 9.52
C GLU A 9 -7.76 8.26 8.75
N THR A 10 -8.91 8.92 8.59
CA THR A 10 -9.04 10.19 7.85
C THR A 10 -10.29 10.96 8.27
N ASN A 11 -10.33 12.27 8.01
CA ASN A 11 -11.51 13.13 8.18
C ASN A 11 -12.13 13.62 6.85
N ILE A 12 -11.63 13.19 5.69
CA ILE A 12 -12.10 13.62 4.35
C ILE A 12 -12.67 12.46 3.50
N ILE A 13 -13.56 11.67 4.12
CA ILE A 13 -14.24 10.54 3.47
C ILE A 13 -14.96 10.93 2.15
N PRO A 14 -15.72 12.05 2.06
CA PRO A 14 -16.43 12.40 0.83
C PRO A 14 -15.52 12.60 -0.39
N GLU A 15 -14.37 13.26 -0.19
CA GLU A 15 -13.36 13.54 -1.21
C GLU A 15 -12.71 12.25 -1.71
N ILE A 16 -12.27 11.40 -0.77
CA ILE A 16 -11.69 10.08 -1.06
C ILE A 16 -12.69 9.23 -1.85
N LYS A 17 -13.95 9.17 -1.41
CA LYS A 17 -15.01 8.42 -2.11
C LYS A 17 -15.17 8.87 -3.55
N LYS A 18 -15.26 10.19 -3.78
CA LYS A 18 -15.41 10.76 -5.13
C LYS A 18 -14.21 10.42 -6.01
N PHE A 19 -13.00 10.55 -5.45
CA PHE A 19 -11.75 10.25 -6.14
C PHE A 19 -11.68 8.80 -6.59
N TYR A 20 -11.78 7.83 -5.67
CA TYR A 20 -11.66 6.41 -6.02
C TYR A 20 -12.75 5.92 -6.97
N LYS A 21 -13.97 6.49 -6.89
CA LYS A 21 -15.01 6.24 -7.91
C LYS A 21 -14.59 6.75 -9.29
N SER A 22 -13.97 7.93 -9.37
CA SER A 22 -13.60 8.55 -10.66
C SER A 22 -12.53 7.74 -11.41
N ILE A 23 -11.60 7.11 -10.68
CA ILE A 23 -10.55 6.26 -11.26
C ILE A 23 -11.00 4.80 -11.49
N GLY A 24 -12.25 4.47 -11.18
CA GLY A 24 -12.88 3.20 -11.56
C GLY A 24 -13.00 2.14 -10.46
N PHE A 25 -12.69 2.47 -9.20
CA PHE A 25 -12.88 1.53 -8.11
C PHE A 25 -14.35 1.43 -7.70
N ARG A 26 -14.75 0.23 -7.28
CA ARG A 26 -15.99 0.03 -6.53
C ARG A 26 -15.77 0.48 -5.10
N VAL A 27 -16.68 1.32 -4.60
CA VAL A 27 -16.63 1.80 -3.22
C VAL A 27 -17.98 1.65 -2.54
N ARG A 28 -17.96 1.38 -1.24
CA ARG A 28 -19.14 1.25 -0.38
C ARG A 28 -18.88 1.93 0.95
N GLU A 29 -19.93 2.48 1.56
CA GLU A 29 -19.86 3.04 2.90
C GLU A 29 -20.66 2.14 3.85
N ILE A 30 -20.07 1.84 5.01
CA ILE A 30 -20.69 1.07 6.09
C ILE A 30 -20.31 1.76 7.39
N ASP A 31 -21.31 2.20 8.15
CA ASP A 31 -21.14 2.95 9.39
C ASP A 31 -20.18 4.14 9.22
N ASP A 32 -19.06 4.13 9.94
CA ASP A 32 -18.02 5.17 9.94
C ASP A 32 -16.88 4.88 8.93
N LYS A 33 -17.09 3.96 7.99
CA LYS A 33 -16.05 3.48 7.07
C LYS A 33 -16.42 3.63 5.60
N LEU A 34 -15.45 4.07 4.82
CA LEU A 34 -15.43 3.93 3.36
C LEU A 34 -14.54 2.74 3.00
N ILE A 35 -15.07 1.83 2.19
CA ILE A 35 -14.37 0.63 1.73
C ILE A 35 -14.22 0.72 0.22
N ILE A 36 -12.99 0.56 -0.26
CA ILE A 36 -12.61 0.51 -1.67
C ILE A 36 -12.21 -0.93 -1.99
N ASN A 37 -12.90 -1.54 -2.94
CA ASN A 37 -12.65 -2.94 -3.32
C ASN A 37 -11.53 -3.04 -4.34
N VAL A 38 -10.52 -3.86 -4.04
CA VAL A 38 -9.35 -4.14 -4.89
C VAL A 38 -9.28 -5.64 -5.16
N GLN A 39 -10.24 -6.17 -5.93
CA GLN A 39 -10.44 -7.60 -6.26
C GLN A 39 -10.21 -8.61 -5.11
N HIS A 40 -8.96 -8.89 -4.71
CA HIS A 40 -8.57 -9.76 -3.60
C HIS A 40 -8.29 -9.06 -2.26
N SER A 41 -8.37 -7.73 -2.20
CA SER A 41 -8.12 -6.93 -1.00
C SER A 41 -9.15 -5.80 -0.83
N GLU A 42 -9.18 -5.18 0.34
CA GLU A 42 -9.96 -3.97 0.62
C GLU A 42 -9.10 -2.86 1.26
N ILE A 43 -9.23 -1.63 0.74
CA ILE A 43 -8.72 -0.43 1.43
C ILE A 43 -9.87 0.19 2.22
N VAL A 44 -9.67 0.38 3.52
CA VAL A 44 -10.71 0.86 4.43
C VAL A 44 -10.26 2.20 5.02
N PHE A 45 -11.00 3.26 4.74
CA PHE A 45 -10.84 4.54 5.40
C PHE A 45 -11.85 4.65 6.53
N LYS A 46 -11.38 4.70 7.77
CA LYS A 46 -12.21 4.93 8.96
C LYS A 46 -12.23 6.43 9.27
N ARG A 47 -13.42 6.97 9.49
CA ARG A 47 -13.60 8.37 9.89
C ARG A 47 -12.98 8.60 11.27
N ASN A 48 -12.12 9.60 11.37
CA ASN A 48 -11.59 10.11 12.63
C ASN A 48 -11.53 11.64 12.58
N GLU A 49 -12.52 12.29 13.19
CA GLU A 49 -12.67 13.76 13.22
C GLU A 49 -11.58 14.47 14.03
N ALA A 50 -10.81 13.73 14.85
CA ALA A 50 -9.68 14.30 15.58
C ALA A 50 -8.43 14.49 14.70
N LEU A 51 -8.41 13.94 13.48
CA LEU A 51 -7.33 14.15 12.52
C LEU A 51 -7.49 15.48 11.81
N MET A 52 -6.38 16.19 11.62
CA MET A 52 -6.32 17.45 10.88
C MET A 52 -5.83 17.25 9.43
N ASN A 53 -6.31 16.21 8.74
CA ASN A 53 -5.88 15.84 7.38
C ASN A 53 -4.36 15.58 7.24
N GLU A 54 -3.69 15.18 8.32
CA GLU A 54 -2.23 14.99 8.28
C GLU A 54 -1.81 13.57 7.88
N SER A 55 -2.71 12.58 7.99
CA SER A 55 -2.39 11.18 7.74
C SER A 55 -2.28 10.89 6.25
N PHE A 56 -1.17 10.29 5.86
CA PHE A 56 -0.99 9.70 4.56
C PHE A 56 -0.13 8.44 4.67
N TYR A 57 -0.27 7.57 3.69
CA TYR A 57 0.39 6.27 3.62
C TYR A 57 0.95 6.07 2.22
N HIS A 58 1.89 5.15 2.08
CA HIS A 58 2.28 4.61 0.79
C HIS A 58 1.81 3.17 0.69
N PHE A 59 1.17 2.83 -0.42
CA PHE A 59 0.77 1.46 -0.71
C PHE A 59 0.78 1.20 -2.22
N ALA A 60 1.03 -0.06 -2.58
CA ALA A 60 1.05 -0.51 -3.96
C ALA A 60 -0.12 -1.45 -4.26
N ILE A 61 -0.72 -1.25 -5.42
CA ILE A 61 -1.76 -2.08 -5.99
C ILE A 61 -1.15 -2.82 -7.19
N ASP A 62 -1.16 -4.15 -7.13
CA ASP A 62 -0.78 -4.98 -8.28
C ASP A 62 -1.81 -4.77 -9.40
N ILE A 63 -1.33 -4.52 -10.61
CA ILE A 63 -2.13 -4.47 -11.85
C ILE A 63 -1.60 -5.51 -12.85
N PRO A 64 -2.44 -6.02 -13.78
CA PRO A 64 -1.97 -6.99 -14.77
C PRO A 64 -0.92 -6.38 -15.71
N PRO A 65 0.23 -7.06 -15.93
CA PRO A 65 1.33 -6.47 -16.70
C PRO A 65 0.95 -6.16 -18.16
N LEU A 66 0.13 -7.00 -18.79
CA LEU A 66 -0.35 -6.77 -20.16
C LEU A 66 -1.28 -5.56 -20.29
N GLN A 67 -1.82 -5.04 -19.17
CA GLN A 67 -2.76 -3.93 -19.15
C GLN A 67 -2.14 -2.62 -18.67
N TYR A 68 -0.87 -2.63 -18.26
CA TYR A 68 -0.18 -1.48 -17.68
C TYR A 68 -0.41 -0.19 -18.47
N ASN A 69 -0.13 -0.20 -19.79
CA ASN A 69 -0.24 1.02 -20.61
C ASN A 69 -1.69 1.53 -20.70
N ARG A 70 -2.67 0.62 -20.78
CA ARG A 70 -4.09 0.98 -20.84
C ARG A 70 -4.56 1.59 -19.52
N ILE A 71 -4.19 0.97 -18.39
CA ILE A 71 -4.56 1.42 -17.05
C ILE A 71 -3.92 2.78 -16.76
N LYS A 72 -2.61 2.92 -17.02
CA LYS A 72 -1.89 4.18 -16.87
C LYS A 72 -2.52 5.30 -17.69
N ALA A 73 -2.84 5.06 -18.97
CA ALA A 73 -3.51 6.06 -19.81
C ALA A 73 -4.88 6.47 -19.25
N SER A 74 -5.71 5.49 -18.85
CA SER A 74 -7.04 5.74 -18.27
C SER A 74 -6.98 6.55 -16.97
N ILE A 75 -5.95 6.36 -16.15
CA ILE A 75 -5.75 7.13 -14.91
C ILE A 75 -5.22 8.53 -15.24
N LYS A 76 -4.23 8.64 -16.13
CA LYS A 76 -3.63 9.91 -16.57
C LYS A 76 -4.64 10.87 -17.20
N ASP A 77 -5.67 10.35 -17.86
CA ASP A 77 -6.77 11.16 -18.42
C ASP A 77 -7.63 11.84 -17.34
N LYS A 78 -7.54 11.39 -16.08
CA LYS A 78 -8.39 11.87 -14.97
C LYS A 78 -7.59 12.57 -13.89
N ILE A 79 -6.38 12.09 -13.61
CA ILE A 79 -5.54 12.48 -12.47
C ILE A 79 -4.10 12.66 -12.97
N GLU A 80 -3.42 13.68 -12.44
CA GLU A 80 -2.00 13.91 -12.70
C GLU A 80 -1.15 12.79 -12.09
N LEU A 81 -0.26 12.21 -12.89
CA LEU A 81 0.71 11.22 -12.42
C LEU A 81 1.86 11.93 -11.72
N LEU A 82 2.39 11.32 -10.67
CA LEU A 82 3.58 11.84 -9.99
C LEU A 82 4.81 11.64 -10.88
N ILE A 83 5.77 12.56 -10.74
CA ILE A 83 7.00 12.60 -11.55
C ILE A 83 8.21 12.47 -10.62
N GLU A 84 9.18 11.66 -11.03
CA GLU A 84 10.50 11.54 -10.41
C GLU A 84 11.54 11.61 -11.54
N GLU A 85 12.54 12.47 -11.39
CA GLU A 85 13.60 12.67 -12.42
C GLU A 85 13.03 12.84 -13.85
N ASP A 86 12.02 13.72 -14.00
CA ASP A 86 11.31 14.01 -15.25
C ASP A 86 10.51 12.83 -15.87
N ASN A 87 10.37 11.71 -15.17
CA ASN A 87 9.62 10.54 -15.62
C ASN A 87 8.34 10.32 -14.81
N ASP A 88 7.24 9.94 -15.48
CA ASP A 88 5.94 9.59 -14.85
C ASP A 88 5.76 8.07 -14.64
N GLU A 89 6.86 7.32 -14.71
CA GLU A 89 6.97 5.90 -14.38
C GLU A 89 8.41 5.50 -14.07
N ILE A 90 8.56 4.32 -13.46
CA ILE A 90 9.85 3.68 -13.21
C ILE A 90 9.79 2.20 -13.55
N TYR A 91 10.94 1.65 -13.93
CA TYR A 91 11.15 0.21 -14.04
C TYR A 91 12.12 -0.26 -12.95
N PHE A 92 11.69 -1.24 -12.16
CA PHE A 92 12.47 -1.86 -11.10
C PHE A 92 13.10 -3.16 -11.59
N GLU A 93 14.35 -3.09 -12.06
CA GLU A 93 15.07 -4.25 -12.63
C GLU A 93 15.12 -5.46 -11.67
N HIS A 94 15.33 -5.21 -10.38
CA HIS A 94 15.50 -6.25 -9.34
C HIS A 94 14.25 -7.12 -9.09
N ILE A 95 13.08 -6.67 -9.52
CA ILE A 95 11.79 -7.38 -9.39
C ILE A 95 11.04 -7.47 -10.72
N ASP A 96 11.69 -7.11 -11.83
CA ASP A 96 11.11 -7.06 -13.17
C ASP A 96 9.69 -6.45 -13.20
N ALA A 97 9.58 -5.21 -12.71
CA ALA A 97 8.30 -4.54 -12.53
C ALA A 97 8.29 -3.10 -13.03
N ARG A 98 7.16 -2.66 -13.59
CA ARG A 98 6.92 -1.26 -13.96
C ARG A 98 5.91 -0.64 -13.00
N SER A 99 6.17 0.59 -12.58
CA SER A 99 5.29 1.32 -11.66
C SER A 99 5.02 2.75 -12.10
N PHE A 100 3.83 3.24 -11.80
CA PHE A 100 3.48 4.65 -11.83
C PHE A 100 2.69 5.02 -10.57
N TYR A 101 2.64 6.32 -10.25
CA TYR A 101 2.18 6.80 -8.95
C TYR A 101 1.17 7.94 -9.11
N ILE A 102 0.23 8.03 -8.17
CA ILE A 102 -0.68 9.18 -8.01
C ILE A 102 -0.78 9.55 -6.52
N ASN A 103 -1.19 10.79 -6.25
CA ASN A 103 -1.70 11.17 -4.93
C ASN A 103 -3.22 11.06 -4.90
N ASP A 104 -3.76 10.46 -3.84
CA ASP A 104 -5.19 10.59 -3.53
C ASP A 104 -5.50 11.88 -2.74
N PRO A 105 -6.77 12.19 -2.42
CA PRO A 105 -7.12 13.42 -1.71
C PRO A 105 -6.56 13.54 -0.28
N ALA A 106 -6.26 12.42 0.39
CA ALA A 106 -5.54 12.43 1.66
C ALA A 106 -4.02 12.54 1.45
N GLY A 107 -3.58 12.57 0.19
CA GLY A 107 -2.20 12.59 -0.21
C GLY A 107 -1.50 11.26 0.02
N ASN A 108 -2.24 10.15 0.06
CA ASN A 108 -1.61 8.84 0.01
C ASN A 108 -0.86 8.68 -1.31
N ILE A 109 0.32 8.07 -1.24
CA ILE A 109 1.15 7.76 -2.39
C ILE A 109 0.72 6.39 -2.89
N VAL A 110 -0.15 6.41 -3.89
CA VAL A 110 -0.75 5.20 -4.47
C VAL A 110 0.12 4.76 -5.64
N GLU A 111 0.79 3.62 -5.48
CA GLU A 111 1.56 2.97 -6.53
C GLU A 111 0.69 1.95 -7.27
N PHE A 112 0.80 1.93 -8.60
CA PHE A 112 0.29 0.84 -9.43
C PHE A 112 1.47 0.11 -10.02
N VAL A 113 1.64 -1.16 -9.64
CA VAL A 113 2.81 -1.97 -9.99
C VAL A 113 2.40 -3.15 -10.87
N ALA A 114 3.07 -3.30 -12.01
CA ALA A 114 2.96 -4.42 -12.92
C ALA A 114 4.24 -5.24 -12.87
N ARG A 115 4.19 -6.42 -12.27
CA ARG A 115 5.32 -7.37 -12.22
C ARG A 115 5.18 -8.36 -13.37
N ASN A 116 6.22 -8.53 -14.18
CA ASN A 116 6.17 -9.48 -15.30
C ASN A 116 6.10 -10.94 -14.82
N ASP A 117 6.59 -11.19 -13.62
CA ASP A 117 6.61 -12.50 -12.96
C ASP A 117 5.46 -12.66 -11.92
N LEU A 118 4.41 -11.84 -12.02
CA LEU A 118 3.14 -12.09 -11.34
C LEU A 118 2.66 -13.51 -11.71
N ASP A 119 2.14 -14.25 -10.73
CA ASP A 119 1.63 -15.60 -10.95
C ASP A 119 0.82 -15.68 -12.24
N ASN A 120 1.03 -16.72 -13.07
CA ASN A 120 0.34 -16.94 -14.34
C ASN A 120 -1.19 -16.77 -14.23
N LYS A 121 -1.77 -16.98 -13.03
CA LYS A 121 -3.18 -16.78 -12.71
C LYS A 121 -3.68 -15.34 -12.92
N TYR A 122 -2.79 -14.34 -12.95
CA TYR A 122 -3.12 -12.92 -13.09
C TYR A 122 -2.72 -12.31 -14.43
N ILE A 123 -1.84 -12.97 -15.19
CA ILE A 123 -1.30 -12.47 -16.46
C ILE A 123 -2.42 -12.33 -17.51
N GLU A 124 -3.39 -13.25 -17.52
CA GLU A 124 -4.47 -13.31 -18.53
C GLU A 124 -5.80 -12.66 -18.08
N VAL A 125 -5.85 -11.95 -16.96
CA VAL A 125 -7.13 -11.44 -16.42
C VAL A 125 -7.58 -10.18 -17.16
N VAL A 126 -8.15 -10.34 -18.37
CA VAL A 126 -8.50 -9.23 -19.29
C VAL A 126 -9.51 -8.22 -18.74
N ASN A 127 -10.26 -8.56 -17.68
CA ASN A 127 -11.37 -7.74 -17.17
C ASN A 127 -11.19 -7.23 -15.72
N VAL A 128 -9.99 -7.31 -15.16
CA VAL A 128 -9.71 -6.81 -13.80
C VAL A 128 -8.51 -5.87 -13.86
N ASP A 129 -8.73 -4.59 -13.56
CA ASP A 129 -7.68 -3.57 -13.60
C ASP A 129 -6.82 -3.59 -12.33
N PHE A 130 -7.42 -3.90 -11.17
CA PHE A 130 -6.77 -3.80 -9.85
C PHE A 130 -6.88 -5.13 -9.10
N LEU A 131 -5.75 -5.79 -8.83
CA LEU A 131 -5.72 -7.18 -8.40
C LEU A 131 -5.71 -7.34 -6.87
N ARG A 132 -4.76 -6.71 -6.20
CA ARG A 132 -4.57 -6.80 -4.75
C ARG A 132 -3.69 -5.67 -4.25
N ILE A 133 -3.70 -5.44 -2.95
CA ILE A 133 -2.67 -4.65 -2.28
C ILE A 133 -1.45 -5.55 -2.11
N SER A 134 -0.31 -5.16 -2.68
CA SER A 134 0.94 -5.92 -2.57
C SER A 134 1.97 -5.24 -1.68
N GLU A 135 1.89 -3.93 -1.46
CA GLU A 135 2.81 -3.25 -0.56
C GLU A 135 2.05 -2.26 0.33
N ILE A 136 2.46 -2.15 1.60
CA ILE A 136 1.90 -1.19 2.54
C ILE A 136 2.95 -0.65 3.50
N SER A 137 3.06 0.68 3.62
CA SER A 137 3.99 1.32 4.54
C SER A 137 3.61 1.14 6.00
N LEU A 138 4.60 0.76 6.82
CA LEU A 138 4.56 0.80 8.28
C LEU A 138 5.75 1.64 8.76
N VAL A 139 5.48 2.86 9.23
CA VAL A 139 6.53 3.80 9.65
C VAL A 139 6.64 3.80 11.18
N THR A 140 7.86 3.62 11.70
CA THR A 140 8.13 3.56 13.14
C THR A 140 9.54 4.03 13.45
N ASN A 141 9.74 4.77 14.55
CA ASN A 141 11.07 5.14 15.01
C ASN A 141 11.81 4.00 15.74
N LYS A 142 11.19 2.83 15.86
CA LYS A 142 11.71 1.62 16.52
C LYS A 142 11.78 0.45 15.54
N VAL A 143 12.46 0.64 14.41
CA VAL A 143 12.51 -0.31 13.28
C VAL A 143 12.96 -1.70 13.74
N ASN A 144 14.12 -1.79 14.40
CA ASN A 144 14.63 -3.07 14.92
C ASN A 144 13.69 -3.75 15.93
N GLU A 145 13.10 -3.01 16.88
CA GLU A 145 12.19 -3.59 17.87
C GLU A 145 10.91 -4.12 17.21
N THR A 146 10.35 -3.34 16.27
CA THR A 146 9.16 -3.69 15.50
C THR A 146 9.41 -4.93 14.66
N PHE A 147 10.57 -4.99 13.98
CA PHE A 147 10.97 -6.17 13.22
C PHE A 147 11.18 -7.40 14.09
N ASN A 148 11.81 -7.28 15.26
CA ASN A 148 11.99 -8.40 16.18
C ASN A 148 10.65 -8.98 16.65
N GLN A 149 9.64 -8.14 16.88
CA GLN A 149 8.28 -8.62 17.18
C GLN A 149 7.66 -9.36 16.00
N LEU A 150 7.71 -8.77 14.79
CA LEU A 150 7.23 -9.45 13.57
C LEU A 150 7.91 -10.81 13.38
N LYS A 151 9.22 -10.89 13.62
CA LYS A 151 10.01 -12.12 13.49
C LYS A 151 9.54 -13.24 14.43
N MET A 152 9.02 -12.90 15.62
CA MET A 152 8.43 -13.90 16.53
C MET A 152 7.19 -14.58 15.94
N TYR A 153 6.53 -13.94 14.97
CA TYR A 153 5.39 -14.48 14.23
C TYR A 153 5.79 -15.05 12.86
N GLY A 154 7.08 -15.32 12.62
CA GLY A 154 7.55 -15.94 11.39
C GLY A 154 7.71 -15.01 10.19
N PHE A 155 7.58 -13.69 10.40
CA PHE A 155 7.94 -12.71 9.37
C PHE A 155 9.46 -12.66 9.19
N ARG A 156 9.88 -12.31 7.98
CA ARG A 156 11.28 -12.09 7.61
C ARG A 156 11.41 -10.86 6.73
N GLU A 157 12.60 -10.32 6.69
CA GLU A 157 12.98 -9.35 5.66
C GLU A 157 13.31 -10.14 4.37
N ARG A 158 12.97 -9.58 3.20
CA ARG A 158 13.07 -10.25 1.89
C ARG A 158 14.50 -10.70 1.59
N ASP A 159 15.46 -9.82 1.82
CA ASP A 159 16.88 -9.94 1.51
C ASP A 159 17.69 -10.47 2.74
N ASN A 160 16.99 -10.75 3.84
CA ASN A 160 17.50 -11.25 5.13
C ASN A 160 18.40 -10.28 5.89
N GLU A 161 18.31 -8.98 5.60
CA GLU A 161 19.07 -7.93 6.29
C GLU A 161 18.16 -6.75 6.63
N ILE A 162 18.13 -6.35 7.91
CA ILE A 162 17.35 -5.19 8.35
C ILE A 162 18.20 -3.93 8.32
N LEU A 163 17.69 -2.89 7.66
CA LEU A 163 18.26 -1.57 7.54
C LEU A 163 17.52 -0.58 8.44
N GLU A 164 18.13 -0.20 9.57
CA GLU A 164 17.52 0.71 10.56
C GLU A 164 17.08 2.05 9.96
N ASN A 165 17.88 2.63 9.05
CA ASN A 165 17.58 3.89 8.37
C ASN A 165 17.12 3.68 6.91
N GLY A 166 16.85 2.42 6.52
CA GLY A 166 16.48 2.04 5.15
C GLY A 166 14.99 1.78 4.98
N LEU A 167 14.65 1.25 3.81
CA LEU A 167 13.33 0.68 3.52
C LEU A 167 13.47 -0.84 3.52
N ASN A 168 12.66 -1.52 4.34
CA ASN A 168 12.74 -2.96 4.54
C ASN A 168 11.46 -3.62 4.02
N PHE A 169 11.59 -4.73 3.31
CA PHE A 169 10.46 -5.42 2.69
C PHE A 169 10.12 -6.65 3.54
N ILE A 170 9.18 -6.48 4.47
CA ILE A 170 8.83 -7.52 5.45
C ILE A 170 7.71 -8.40 4.89
N CYS A 171 7.93 -9.71 4.85
CA CYS A 171 6.94 -10.67 4.36
C CYS A 171 6.83 -11.91 5.25
N SER A 172 5.74 -12.66 5.07
CA SER A 172 5.62 -14.04 5.54
C SER A 172 5.24 -14.94 4.36
N GLY A 173 5.84 -16.12 4.27
CA GLY A 173 5.59 -17.08 3.19
C GLY A 173 6.24 -16.72 1.84
N ILE A 174 5.63 -17.22 0.76
CA ILE A 174 6.13 -17.14 -0.62
C ILE A 174 5.47 -16.02 -1.46
N GLU A 175 4.36 -15.47 -0.97
CA GLU A 175 3.62 -14.42 -1.67
C GLU A 175 4.44 -13.12 -1.73
N LYS A 176 4.39 -12.44 -2.87
CA LYS A 176 5.05 -11.14 -3.11
C LYS A 176 4.23 -9.99 -2.54
N SER A 177 3.84 -10.10 -1.28
CA SER A 177 3.22 -9.01 -0.52
C SER A 177 4.13 -8.58 0.62
N TYR A 178 4.30 -7.28 0.80
CA TYR A 178 5.29 -6.71 1.71
C TYR A 178 4.70 -5.62 2.60
N ILE A 179 5.09 -5.64 3.88
CA ILE A 179 5.01 -4.48 4.75
C ILE A 179 6.31 -3.72 4.55
N LEU A 180 6.22 -2.48 4.10
CA LEU A 180 7.36 -1.60 3.88
C LEU A 180 7.71 -0.91 5.20
N LEU A 181 8.61 -1.52 5.96
CA LEU A 181 9.02 -1.07 7.28
C LEU A 181 10.17 -0.05 7.16
N THR A 182 9.95 1.15 7.66
CA THR A 182 10.95 2.23 7.63
C THR A 182 10.81 3.19 8.80
N LYS A 183 11.83 4.01 9.00
CA LYS A 183 11.84 5.10 9.98
C LYS A 183 11.15 6.35 9.42
N GLU A 184 10.75 7.27 10.29
CA GLU A 184 10.33 8.61 9.88
C GLU A 184 11.47 9.38 9.20
N ASN A 185 11.11 10.44 8.48
CA ASN A 185 12.02 11.36 7.80
C ASN A 185 12.79 10.78 6.59
N ARG A 186 12.33 9.65 6.04
CA ARG A 186 12.79 9.12 4.76
C ARG A 186 11.88 9.63 3.63
N ARG A 187 12.43 10.17 2.55
CA ARG A 187 11.64 10.56 1.38
C ARG A 187 11.03 9.33 0.70
N TRP A 188 9.77 9.40 0.31
CA TRP A 188 9.15 8.41 -0.57
C TRP A 188 9.47 8.70 -2.03
N LEU A 189 9.72 7.64 -2.82
CA LEU A 189 9.92 7.79 -4.26
C LEU A 189 8.65 8.39 -4.90
N PHE A 190 8.80 9.21 -5.94
CA PHE A 190 7.70 9.94 -6.59
C PHE A 190 6.95 10.91 -5.64
N SER A 191 7.59 11.34 -4.56
CA SER A 191 6.99 12.27 -3.60
C SER A 191 8.04 13.16 -2.92
N ASP A 192 7.63 14.38 -2.57
CA ASP A 192 8.38 15.26 -1.66
C ASP A 192 8.09 14.95 -0.19
N LYS A 193 7.15 14.03 0.09
CA LYS A 193 6.76 13.69 1.45
C LYS A 193 7.82 12.85 2.14
N LEU A 194 8.12 13.24 3.37
CA LEU A 194 8.90 12.46 4.31
C LEU A 194 8.00 11.49 5.07
N SER A 195 8.44 10.24 5.24
CA SER A 195 7.73 9.23 6.00
C SER A 195 7.39 9.73 7.41
N LYS A 196 6.14 9.53 7.81
CA LYS A 196 5.60 9.89 9.13
C LYS A 196 4.76 8.73 9.66
N SER A 197 4.83 8.51 10.96
CA SER A 197 4.10 7.45 11.64
C SER A 197 2.63 7.82 11.82
N PHE A 198 1.74 6.91 11.44
CA PHE A 198 0.30 7.04 11.62
C PHE A 198 -0.30 5.70 12.07
N PRO A 199 -1.43 5.72 12.79
CA PRO A 199 -2.15 4.49 13.12
C PRO A 199 -2.52 3.72 11.86
N ILE A 200 -2.33 2.40 11.87
CA ILE A 200 -2.68 1.52 10.77
C ILE A 200 -3.11 0.16 11.30
N LYS A 201 -4.07 -0.46 10.61
CA LYS A 201 -4.42 -1.86 10.81
C LYS A 201 -4.28 -2.60 9.50
N ILE A 202 -3.53 -3.69 9.50
CA ILE A 202 -3.29 -4.57 8.36
C ILE A 202 -3.89 -5.94 8.72
N ILE A 203 -4.77 -6.45 7.87
CA ILE A 203 -5.36 -7.77 7.99
C ILE A 203 -4.82 -8.61 6.83
N THR A 204 -4.15 -9.70 7.16
CA THR A 204 -3.65 -10.68 6.21
C THR A 204 -4.50 -11.95 6.26
N ASP A 205 -4.11 -12.96 5.50
CA ASP A 205 -4.65 -14.33 5.59
C ASP A 205 -4.32 -15.04 6.91
N GLU A 206 -3.26 -14.62 7.60
CA GLU A 206 -2.74 -15.29 8.80
C GLU A 206 -2.77 -14.41 10.06
N TYR A 207 -2.74 -13.08 9.91
CA TYR A 207 -2.51 -12.15 11.01
C TYR A 207 -3.36 -10.87 10.92
N ILE A 208 -3.72 -10.34 12.08
CA ILE A 208 -4.16 -8.96 12.25
C ILE A 208 -3.02 -8.20 12.92
N ILE A 209 -2.49 -7.20 12.24
CA ILE A 209 -1.41 -6.34 12.72
C ILE A 209 -2.01 -4.96 12.96
N ASN A 210 -1.98 -4.48 14.20
CA ASN A 210 -2.35 -3.13 14.55
C ASN A 210 -1.11 -2.38 15.00
N TYR A 211 -0.91 -1.18 14.48
CA TYR A 211 0.15 -0.30 14.92
C TYR A 211 -0.41 1.07 15.25
N LYS A 212 -0.16 1.54 16.47
CA LYS A 212 -0.63 2.82 16.98
C LYS A 212 0.21 3.23 18.20
N ASP A 213 0.51 4.53 18.31
CA ASP A 213 1.23 5.11 19.46
C ASP A 213 2.56 4.37 19.77
N ASP A 214 3.35 4.08 18.73
CA ASP A 214 4.61 3.32 18.80
C ASP A 214 4.49 1.91 19.39
N LYS A 215 3.31 1.31 19.32
CA LYS A 215 3.04 -0.07 19.75
C LYS A 215 2.54 -0.90 18.58
N LEU A 216 3.08 -2.11 18.48
CA LEU A 216 2.69 -3.12 17.51
C LEU A 216 1.96 -4.25 18.25
N ASP A 217 0.74 -4.55 17.83
CA ASP A 217 -0.04 -5.68 18.34
C ASP A 217 -0.35 -6.63 17.18
N ILE A 218 0.07 -7.90 17.30
CA ILE A 218 -0.13 -8.94 16.28
C ILE A 218 -1.00 -10.05 16.86
N THR A 219 -2.09 -10.38 16.17
CA THR A 219 -3.01 -11.47 16.52
C THR A 219 -3.10 -12.46 15.36
N CYS A 220 -2.99 -13.77 15.63
CA CYS A 220 -3.21 -14.79 14.60
C CYS A 220 -4.70 -14.93 14.28
N ILE A 221 -5.00 -15.15 13.00
CA ILE A 221 -6.35 -15.50 12.52
C ILE A 221 -6.41 -17.03 12.50
N ASN A 222 -7.25 -17.61 13.37
CA ASN A 222 -7.48 -19.06 13.42
C ASN A 222 -8.39 -19.51 12.27
#